data_AF-A0A537GSL4-F1
#
_entry.id   AF-A0A537GSL4-F1
#
_cell.length_a   1.000
_cell.length_b   1.000
_cell.length_c   1.000
_cell.angle_alpha   90.00
_cell.angle_beta   90.00
_cell.angle_gamma   90.00
#
_symmetry.space_group_name_H-M   'P 1'
#
loop_
_entity.id
_entity.type
_entity.pdbx_description
1 polymer ?
#
loop_
_entity_poly.entity_id
_entity_poly.type
_entity_poly.pdbx_seq_one_letter_code
_entity_poly.pdbx_strand_id
1 'polypeptide(L)'
;MKVQLLKENRKLIEDKAPENIGAYVLYLRGRYYSSKRTKEDLEKAITYFGEAIKKDPNYALAHAGMADCHTLMGRHLYLPSREAFEKARGYAYRALELNDNLAEAHTALAAVLMIYNWDWDLAEEQFKL
;
A
#
# COMPACT_ATOMS: atom_id res chain seq x y z
N MET A 1 32.60 -11.18 6.10
CA MET A 1 31.70 -10.13 5.57
C MET A 1 30.20 -10.50 5.53
N LYS A 2 29.78 -11.78 5.41
CA LYS A 2 28.34 -12.17 5.46
C LYS A 2 27.68 -12.03 6.85
N VAL A 3 28.45 -12.11 7.94
CA VAL A 3 27.93 -12.16 9.32
C VAL A 3 27.60 -10.76 9.88
N GLN A 4 28.24 -9.69 9.36
CA GLN A 4 27.98 -8.31 9.79
C GLN A 4 26.68 -7.74 9.20
N LEU A 5 26.43 -7.99 7.90
CA LEU A 5 25.16 -7.63 7.25
C LEU A 5 23.93 -8.29 7.89
N LEU A 6 24.08 -9.51 8.44
CA LEU A 6 23.03 -10.21 9.19
C LEU A 6 22.76 -9.59 10.57
N LYS A 7 23.77 -9.00 11.22
CA LYS A 7 23.62 -8.35 12.52
C LYS A 7 23.05 -6.94 12.41
N GLU A 8 23.44 -6.18 11.39
CA GLU A 8 22.86 -4.87 11.10
C GLU A 8 21.40 -4.97 10.66
N ASN A 9 21.07 -5.96 9.81
CA ASN A 9 19.65 -6.28 9.53
C ASN A 9 18.91 -6.74 10.78
N ARG A 10 19.53 -7.52 11.67
CA ARG A 10 18.88 -7.95 12.91
C ARG A 10 18.56 -6.78 13.83
N LYS A 11 19.47 -5.81 13.99
CA LYS A 11 19.19 -4.57 14.73
C LYS A 11 18.08 -3.74 14.09
N LEU A 12 18.06 -3.63 12.76
CA LEU A 12 16.97 -2.96 12.03
C LEU A 12 15.62 -3.68 12.20
N ILE A 13 15.65 -5.01 12.30
CA ILE A 13 14.48 -5.88 12.52
C ILE A 13 14.05 -5.89 13.99
N GLU A 14 14.95 -5.67 14.94
CA GLU A 14 14.67 -5.58 16.38
C GLU A 14 14.19 -4.17 16.78
N ASP A 15 14.82 -3.10 16.27
CA ASP A 15 14.40 -1.71 16.50
C ASP A 15 13.15 -1.32 15.70
N LYS A 16 12.87 -2.02 14.59
CA LYS A 16 11.63 -1.89 13.79
C LYS A 16 10.81 -3.16 13.76
N ALA A 17 10.92 -4.03 14.78
CA ALA A 17 10.05 -5.20 14.84
C ALA A 17 8.61 -4.70 14.73
N PRO A 18 7.89 -5.00 13.64
CA PRO A 18 6.53 -4.53 13.51
C PRO A 18 5.77 -5.07 14.70
N GLU A 19 4.94 -4.25 15.33
CA GLU A 19 4.06 -4.62 16.45
C GLU A 19 3.25 -5.90 16.14
N ASN A 20 3.18 -6.30 14.85
CA ASN A 20 2.77 -7.63 14.41
C ASN A 20 3.61 -8.16 13.23
N ILE A 21 4.61 -9.02 13.49
CA ILE A 21 5.41 -9.72 12.45
C ILE A 21 4.51 -10.45 11.43
N GLY A 22 3.36 -10.97 11.87
CA GLY A 22 2.39 -11.62 11.00
C GLY A 22 1.81 -10.67 9.95
N ALA A 23 1.46 -9.44 10.35
CA ALA A 23 0.97 -8.42 9.42
C ALA A 23 2.05 -8.00 8.41
N TYR A 24 3.31 -7.86 8.86
CA TYR A 24 4.43 -7.53 8.00
C TYR A 24 4.69 -8.60 6.92
N VAL A 25 4.70 -9.88 7.29
CA VAL A 25 4.89 -10.98 6.31
C VAL A 25 3.77 -11.00 5.27
N LEU A 26 2.53 -10.78 5.70
CA LEU A 26 1.38 -10.70 4.79
C LEU A 26 1.49 -9.50 3.85
N TYR A 27 1.90 -8.34 4.36
CA TYR A 27 2.18 -7.17 3.54
C TYR A 27 3.27 -7.42 2.49
N LEU A 28 4.37 -8.08 2.85
CA LEU A 28 5.42 -8.44 1.89
C LEU A 28 4.90 -9.37 0.79
N ARG A 29 4.02 -10.32 1.12
CA ARG A 29 3.33 -11.15 0.13
C ARG A 29 2.43 -10.31 -0.77
N GLY A 30 1.65 -9.39 -0.19
CA GLY A 30 0.84 -8.43 -0.94
C GLY A 30 1.67 -7.64 -1.94
N ARG A 31 2.80 -7.09 -1.51
CA ARG A 31 3.76 -6.37 -2.37
C ARG A 31 4.28 -7.24 -3.51
N TYR A 32 4.67 -8.48 -3.23
CA TYR A 32 5.15 -9.42 -4.24
C TYR A 32 4.12 -9.71 -5.35
N TYR A 33 2.85 -9.88 -4.99
CA TYR A 33 1.81 -10.09 -5.99
C TYR A 33 1.44 -8.79 -6.71
N SER A 34 1.38 -7.66 -6.00
CA SER A 34 1.05 -6.35 -6.58
C SER A 34 2.04 -5.92 -7.68
N SER A 35 3.31 -6.31 -7.58
CA SER A 35 4.32 -5.96 -8.58
C SER A 35 4.12 -6.66 -9.94
N LYS A 36 3.33 -7.74 -9.98
CA LYS A 36 3.04 -8.48 -11.22
C LYS A 36 1.92 -7.87 -12.04
N ARG A 37 1.00 -7.14 -11.39
CA ARG A 37 -0.06 -6.31 -12.00
C ARG A 37 -1.02 -7.02 -12.96
N THR A 38 -1.08 -8.35 -12.95
CA THR A 38 -2.18 -9.11 -13.57
C THR A 38 -3.43 -9.01 -12.71
N LYS A 39 -4.62 -9.28 -13.27
CA LYS A 39 -5.86 -9.25 -12.49
C LYS A 39 -5.79 -10.22 -11.30
N GLU A 40 -5.39 -11.46 -11.57
CA GLU A 40 -5.33 -12.53 -10.57
C GLU A 40 -4.29 -12.24 -9.49
N ASP A 41 -3.15 -11.64 -9.85
CA ASP A 41 -2.13 -11.27 -8.86
C ASP A 41 -2.57 -10.05 -8.04
N LEU A 42 -3.28 -9.08 -8.63
CA LEU A 42 -3.84 -7.95 -7.86
C LEU A 42 -4.93 -8.43 -6.88
N GLU A 43 -5.77 -9.39 -7.26
CA GLU A 43 -6.76 -10.00 -6.34
C GLU A 43 -6.06 -10.72 -5.16
N LYS A 44 -4.96 -11.44 -5.42
CA LYS A 44 -4.13 -12.04 -4.37
C LYS A 44 -3.50 -10.98 -3.49
N ALA A 45 -2.97 -9.91 -4.07
CA ALA A 45 -2.37 -8.81 -3.32
C ALA A 45 -3.38 -8.16 -2.37
N ILE A 46 -4.59 -7.86 -2.86
CA ILE A 46 -5.71 -7.35 -2.07
C ILE A 46 -6.05 -8.31 -0.92
N THR A 47 -6.07 -9.61 -1.18
CA THR A 47 -6.32 -10.62 -0.14
C THR A 47 -5.25 -10.55 0.96
N TYR A 48 -3.97 -10.55 0.60
CA TYR A 48 -2.88 -10.50 1.57
C TYR A 48 -2.83 -9.18 2.36
N PHE A 49 -3.04 -8.04 1.70
CA PHE A 49 -3.14 -6.76 2.41
C PHE A 49 -4.35 -6.73 3.35
N GLY A 50 -5.49 -7.26 2.93
CA GLY A 50 -6.67 -7.42 3.78
C GLY A 50 -6.40 -8.32 5.00
N GLU A 51 -5.68 -9.42 4.85
CA GLU A 51 -5.25 -10.25 5.98
C GLU A 51 -4.25 -9.54 6.90
N ALA A 52 -3.35 -8.72 6.33
CA ALA A 52 -2.43 -7.89 7.12
C ALA A 52 -3.21 -6.89 7.97
N ILE A 53 -4.21 -6.20 7.39
CA ILE A 53 -5.10 -5.27 8.09
C ILE A 53 -5.94 -5.98 9.16
N LYS A 54 -6.42 -7.21 8.90
CA LYS A 54 -7.15 -7.99 9.93
C LYS A 54 -6.26 -8.32 11.14
N LYS A 55 -4.97 -8.55 10.92
CA LYS A 55 -4.00 -8.82 11.99
C LYS A 55 -3.57 -7.56 12.73
N ASP A 56 -3.41 -6.47 12.00
CA ASP A 56 -3.07 -5.16 12.53
C ASP A 56 -3.87 -4.09 11.78
N PRO A 57 -5.02 -3.66 12.34
CA PRO A 57 -5.87 -2.65 11.71
C PRO A 57 -5.19 -1.29 11.52
N ASN A 58 -4.11 -1.03 12.27
CA ASN A 58 -3.35 0.22 12.24
C ASN A 58 -2.14 0.15 11.30
N TYR A 59 -2.00 -0.93 10.53
CA TYR A 59 -0.85 -1.12 9.66
C TYR A 59 -0.97 -0.28 8.37
N ALA A 60 -0.53 0.98 8.46
CA ALA A 60 -0.67 2.01 7.42
C ALA A 60 -0.18 1.55 6.04
N LEU A 61 0.95 0.84 5.97
CA LEU A 61 1.51 0.30 4.72
C LEU A 61 0.56 -0.67 4.00
N ALA A 62 -0.20 -1.48 4.74
CA ALA A 62 -1.16 -2.40 4.13
C ALA A 62 -2.38 -1.66 3.57
N HIS A 63 -2.83 -0.58 4.22
CA HIS A 63 -3.86 0.30 3.66
C HIS A 63 -3.37 0.99 2.39
N ALA A 64 -2.13 1.52 2.36
CA ALA A 64 -1.54 2.07 1.14
C ALA A 64 -1.48 1.03 0.00
N GLY A 65 -1.09 -0.22 0.31
CA GLY A 65 -1.10 -1.32 -0.65
C GLY A 65 -2.50 -1.65 -1.21
N MET A 66 -3.55 -1.59 -0.39
CA MET A 66 -4.94 -1.72 -0.85
C MET A 66 -5.31 -0.59 -1.84
N ALA A 67 -4.89 0.64 -1.53
CA ALA A 67 -5.14 1.79 -2.38
C ALA A 67 -4.47 1.65 -3.77
N ASP A 68 -3.20 1.25 -3.80
CA ASP A 68 -2.47 0.99 -5.04
C ASP A 68 -3.12 -0.12 -5.87
N CYS A 69 -3.47 -1.24 -5.24
CA CYS A 69 -4.10 -2.35 -5.95
C CYS A 69 -5.46 -1.96 -6.55
N HIS A 70 -6.29 -1.25 -5.79
CA HIS A 70 -7.58 -0.77 -6.31
C HIS A 70 -7.41 0.27 -7.42
N THR A 71 -6.43 1.16 -7.32
CA THR A 71 -6.05 2.09 -8.41
C THR A 71 -5.68 1.33 -9.68
N LEU A 72 -4.86 0.29 -9.58
CA LEU A 72 -4.48 -0.56 -10.72
C LEU A 72 -5.67 -1.33 -11.29
N MET A 73 -6.55 -1.86 -10.44
CA MET A 73 -7.78 -2.54 -10.87
C MET A 73 -8.68 -1.60 -11.69
N GLY A 74 -8.84 -0.34 -11.26
CA GLY A 74 -9.62 0.65 -11.99
C GLY A 74 -8.94 1.09 -13.29
N ARG A 75 -7.64 1.36 -13.25
CA ARG A 75 -6.84 1.77 -14.42
C ARG A 75 -6.81 0.71 -15.52
N HIS A 76 -6.73 -0.57 -15.14
CA HIS A 76 -6.70 -1.69 -16.10
C HIS A 76 -8.10 -2.20 -16.47
N LEU A 77 -9.17 -1.52 -16.01
CA LEU A 77 -10.57 -1.90 -16.28
C LEU A 77 -10.94 -3.29 -15.77
N TYR A 78 -10.26 -3.78 -14.73
CA TYR A 78 -10.60 -5.04 -14.04
C TYR A 78 -11.77 -4.87 -13.06
N LEU A 79 -12.00 -3.63 -12.61
CA LEU A 79 -13.16 -3.21 -11.83
C LEU A 79 -13.77 -1.95 -12.45
N PRO A 80 -15.08 -1.70 -12.26
CA PRO A 80 -15.69 -0.43 -12.63
C PRO A 80 -14.91 0.74 -12.03
N SER A 81 -14.53 1.72 -12.86
CA SER A 81 -13.59 2.77 -12.46
C SER A 81 -14.04 3.49 -11.19
N ARG A 82 -15.31 3.91 -11.13
CA ARG A 82 -15.86 4.59 -9.94
C ARG A 82 -15.70 3.77 -8.67
N GLU A 83 -16.05 2.49 -8.71
CA GLU A 83 -15.93 1.59 -7.56
C GLU A 83 -14.47 1.42 -7.12
N ALA A 84 -13.57 1.19 -8.09
CA ALA A 84 -12.15 1.01 -7.83
C ALA A 84 -11.52 2.27 -7.20
N PHE A 85 -11.77 3.44 -7.77
CA PHE A 85 -11.15 4.69 -7.29
C PHE A 85 -11.77 5.20 -5.99
N GLU A 86 -13.07 4.95 -5.72
CA GLU A 86 -13.66 5.23 -4.40
C GLU A 86 -13.03 4.36 -3.31
N LYS A 87 -12.82 3.06 -3.57
CA LYS A 87 -12.09 2.16 -2.65
C LYS A 87 -10.64 2.60 -2.47
N ALA A 88 -9.95 2.89 -3.57
CA ALA A 88 -8.55 3.32 -3.52
C ALA A 88 -8.37 4.57 -2.65
N ARG A 89 -9.20 5.59 -2.86
CA ARG A 89 -9.19 6.83 -2.07
C ARG A 89 -9.44 6.58 -0.59
N GLY A 90 -10.43 5.74 -0.27
CA GLY A 90 -10.75 5.41 1.12
C GLY A 90 -9.56 4.77 1.85
N TYR A 91 -8.87 3.83 1.21
CA TYR A 91 -7.68 3.21 1.78
C TYR A 91 -6.48 4.15 1.85
N ALA A 92 -6.29 5.04 0.86
CA ALA A 92 -5.22 6.04 0.90
C ALA A 92 -5.41 7.01 2.07
N TYR A 93 -6.63 7.52 2.27
CA TYR A 93 -6.94 8.35 3.44
C TYR A 93 -6.76 7.60 4.74
N ARG A 94 -7.18 6.34 4.81
CA ARG A 94 -6.97 5.54 6.02
C ARG A 94 -5.49 5.35 6.34
N ALA A 95 -4.64 5.18 5.33
CA ALA A 95 -3.20 5.10 5.51
C ALA A 95 -2.61 6.42 6.04
N LEU A 96 -3.07 7.57 5.53
CA LEU A 96 -2.67 8.90 6.02
C LEU A 96 -3.16 9.20 7.43
N GLU A 97 -4.37 8.78 7.80
CA GLU A 97 -4.87 8.90 9.18
C GLU A 97 -3.99 8.13 10.19
N LEU A 98 -3.41 7.01 9.76
CA LEU A 98 -2.55 6.18 10.59
C LEU A 98 -1.11 6.67 10.62
N ASN A 99 -0.62 7.21 9.50
CA ASN A 99 0.69 7.82 9.38
C ASN A 99 0.66 8.86 8.25
N ASP A 100 0.60 10.12 8.64
CA ASP A 100 0.52 11.29 7.75
C ASP A 100 1.86 11.64 7.10
N ASN A 101 2.96 10.98 7.49
CA ASN A 101 4.28 11.14 6.89
C ASN A 101 4.65 9.94 6.01
N LEU A 102 3.69 9.07 5.69
CA LEU A 102 3.93 7.86 4.92
C LEU A 102 3.92 8.16 3.41
N ALA A 103 5.11 8.19 2.80
CA ALA A 103 5.28 8.42 1.36
C ALA A 103 4.40 7.49 0.51
N GLU A 104 4.28 6.19 0.84
CA GLU A 104 3.40 5.28 0.11
C GLU A 104 1.93 5.70 0.14
N ALA A 105 1.44 6.26 1.27
CA ALA A 105 0.06 6.73 1.38
C ALA A 105 -0.17 7.99 0.54
N HIS A 106 0.78 8.92 0.56
CA HIS A 106 0.76 10.10 -0.30
C HIS A 106 0.79 9.74 -1.79
N THR A 107 1.70 8.84 -2.19
CA THR A 107 1.77 8.39 -3.59
C THR A 107 0.50 7.68 -4.05
N ALA A 108 -0.14 6.91 -3.17
CA ALA A 108 -1.41 6.25 -3.47
C ALA A 108 -2.55 7.27 -3.64
N LEU A 109 -2.63 8.28 -2.77
CA LEU A 109 -3.62 9.36 -2.90
C LEU A 109 -3.38 10.18 -4.17
N ALA A 110 -2.12 10.55 -4.44
CA ALA A 110 -1.71 11.26 -5.63
C ALA A 110 -2.10 10.51 -6.91
N ALA A 111 -1.92 9.19 -6.94
CA ALA A 111 -2.33 8.37 -8.08
C ALA A 111 -3.85 8.41 -8.33
N VAL A 112 -4.66 8.40 -7.28
CA VAL A 112 -6.12 8.56 -7.41
C VAL A 112 -6.48 9.95 -7.96
N LEU A 113 -5.91 11.01 -7.37
CA LEU A 113 -6.15 12.39 -7.77
C LEU A 113 -5.78 12.60 -9.25
N MET A 114 -4.62 12.10 -9.65
CA MET A 114 -4.09 12.18 -10.99
C MET A 114 -4.93 11.39 -12.01
N ILE A 115 -5.20 10.11 -11.74
CA ILE A 115 -5.77 9.21 -12.75
C ILE A 115 -7.28 9.36 -12.87
N TYR A 116 -7.99 9.61 -11.77
CA TYR A 116 -9.44 9.60 -11.74
C TYR A 116 -10.06 10.98 -11.55
N ASN A 117 -9.50 11.80 -10.67
CA ASN A 117 -10.03 13.14 -10.43
C ASN A 117 -9.53 14.18 -11.43
N TRP A 118 -8.40 13.89 -12.09
CA TRP A 118 -7.67 14.82 -12.95
C TRP A 118 -7.29 16.12 -12.23
N ASP A 119 -7.04 15.99 -10.92
CA ASP A 119 -6.57 17.06 -10.06
C ASP A 119 -5.04 16.99 -9.99
N TRP A 120 -4.40 17.53 -11.03
CA TRP A 120 -2.95 17.44 -11.21
C TRP A 120 -2.19 18.26 -10.18
N ASP A 121 -2.75 19.39 -9.75
CA ASP A 121 -2.14 20.30 -8.78
C ASP A 121 -2.07 19.61 -7.41
N LEU A 122 -3.20 19.08 -6.92
CA LEU A 122 -3.19 18.34 -5.65
C LEU A 122 -2.40 17.03 -5.76
N ALA A 123 -2.40 16.35 -6.91
CA ALA A 123 -1.56 15.17 -7.10
C ALA A 123 -0.06 15.51 -6.98
N GLU A 124 0.38 16.63 -7.57
CA GLU A 124 1.77 17.07 -7.48
C GLU A 124 2.16 17.43 -6.04
N GLU A 125 1.28 18.11 -5.29
CA GLU A 125 1.50 18.37 -3.87
C GLU A 125 1.69 17.08 -3.09
N GLN A 126 0.82 16.08 -3.30
CA GLN A 126 0.93 14.80 -2.64
C GLN A 126 2.20 14.03 -3.06
N PHE A 127 2.63 14.08 -4.32
CA PHE A 127 3.88 13.40 -4.75
C PHE A 127 5.16 13.99 -4.14
N LYS A 128 5.11 15.23 -3.62
CA LYS A 128 6.26 15.89 -2.99
C LYS A 128 6.42 15.57 -1.51
N LEU A 129 5.42 14.93 -0.89
CA LEU A 129 5.41 14.48 0.51
C LEU A 129 5.92 13.04 0.62
#